data_AF-A0A2M8L7N2-F1
#
_entry.id   AF-A0A2M8L7N2-F1
#
_cell.length_a   1.000
_cell.length_b   1.000
_cell.length_c   1.000
_cell.angle_alpha   90.00
_cell.angle_beta   90.00
_cell.angle_gamma   90.00
#
_symmetry.space_group_name_H-M   'P 1'
#
loop_
_entity.id
_entity.type
_entity.pdbx_description
1 polymer ?
#
loop_
_entity_poly.entity_id
_entity_poly.type
_entity_poly.pdbx_seq_one_letter_code
_entity_poly.pdbx_strand_id
1 'polypeptide(L)'
;MDSCADIWYVGVLGDTGAVRNYCTGRPAGKECWFYANSTNRGNETEFARRTFGFWFYKVPFTHQYPWAYRYYTLDPFDDTDGSWGDFVYIYPDEADDWSPSLPALKWEGMREGVDDLRYLATLEAAISAAPASLAAKKTEAINYLSELKQAPQFDIFWEVVYQVPPRDLGTADLSKLEFYNVSRKRLASFITQLLPTGVPTSAATPTTTVTPTATATPTNMPTNMPTNTPTNTPVPTVPPRPTATPTP
;
A
#
# COMPACT_ATOMS: atom_id res chain seq x y z
N MET A 1 -20.81 -26.00 1.57
CA MET A 1 -19.71 -25.85 0.58
C MET A 1 -18.66 -25.00 1.24
N ASP A 2 -17.59 -25.61 1.73
CA ASP A 2 -16.44 -24.86 2.22
C ASP A 2 -15.75 -24.22 1.02
N SER A 3 -15.96 -22.92 0.81
CA SER A 3 -15.28 -22.21 -0.26
C SER A 3 -13.78 -22.20 0.03
N CYS A 4 -12.97 -22.81 -0.83
CA CYS A 4 -11.51 -22.83 -0.70
C CYS A 4 -10.86 -21.44 -0.81
N ALA A 5 -11.61 -20.41 -1.24
CA ALA A 5 -11.07 -19.08 -1.48
C ALA A 5 -10.95 -18.24 -0.21
N ASP A 6 -9.84 -17.52 -0.11
CA ASP A 6 -9.69 -16.38 0.80
C ASP A 6 -10.58 -15.21 0.36
N ILE A 7 -10.81 -14.27 1.28
CA ILE A 7 -11.68 -13.12 1.03
C ILE A 7 -10.85 -11.99 0.42
N TRP A 8 -11.21 -11.60 -0.79
CA TRP A 8 -10.56 -10.51 -1.53
C TRP A 8 -11.39 -9.24 -1.42
N TYR A 9 -10.84 -8.23 -0.75
CA TYR A 9 -11.41 -6.89 -0.80
C TYR A 9 -10.76 -6.11 -1.94
N VAL A 10 -11.50 -6.01 -3.05
CA VAL A 10 -11.21 -5.08 -4.15
C VAL A 10 -12.11 -3.88 -3.95
N GLY A 11 -11.56 -2.79 -3.45
CA GLY A 11 -12.32 -1.58 -3.21
C GLY A 11 -11.49 -0.35 -3.52
N VAL A 12 -12.16 0.67 -4.06
CA VAL A 12 -11.70 2.04 -3.90
C VAL A 12 -11.82 2.32 -2.41
N LEU A 13 -10.71 2.11 -1.70
CA LEU A 13 -10.39 2.59 -0.35
C LEU A 13 -11.65 2.86 0.49
N GLY A 14 -12.15 1.85 1.22
CA GLY A 14 -13.36 1.94 2.06
C GLY A 14 -13.10 2.51 3.47
N ASP A 15 -14.15 2.99 4.17
CA ASP A 15 -14.08 3.36 5.59
C ASP A 15 -13.41 2.22 6.39
N THR A 16 -12.38 2.54 7.18
CA THR A 16 -11.66 1.59 8.03
C THR A 16 -12.64 0.76 8.89
N GLY A 17 -13.78 1.34 9.29
CA GLY A 17 -14.88 0.64 9.98
C GLY A 17 -15.61 -0.39 9.10
N ALA A 18 -15.98 -0.01 7.87
CA ALA A 18 -16.63 -0.91 6.92
C ALA A 18 -15.72 -2.08 6.51
N VAL A 19 -14.42 -1.81 6.29
CA VAL A 19 -13.40 -2.82 6.02
C VAL A 19 -13.25 -3.78 7.20
N ARG A 20 -13.25 -3.25 8.43
CA ARG A 20 -13.13 -4.07 9.63
C ARG A 20 -14.27 -5.09 9.73
N ASN A 21 -15.50 -4.65 9.49
CA ASN A 21 -16.68 -5.53 9.52
C ASN A 21 -16.64 -6.61 8.43
N TYR A 22 -16.06 -6.32 7.28
CA TYR A 22 -15.95 -7.27 6.17
C TYR A 22 -15.06 -8.48 6.52
N CYS A 23 -13.93 -8.24 7.17
CA CYS A 23 -12.99 -9.31 7.53
C CYS A 23 -13.29 -9.97 8.88
N THR A 24 -14.00 -9.32 9.82
CA THR A 24 -14.30 -9.91 11.14
C THR A 24 -15.35 -11.01 11.09
N GLY A 25 -16.23 -11.01 10.08
CA GLY A 25 -17.22 -12.06 9.87
C GLY A 25 -16.71 -13.30 9.12
N ARG A 26 -15.41 -13.39 8.84
CA ARG A 26 -14.85 -14.47 8.01
C ARG A 26 -14.81 -15.82 8.74
N PRO A 27 -14.97 -16.95 8.02
CA PRO A 27 -14.81 -18.27 8.62
C PRO A 27 -13.42 -18.48 9.24
N ALA A 28 -13.35 -19.32 10.28
CA ALA A 28 -12.06 -19.67 10.90
C ALA A 28 -11.09 -20.27 9.87
N GLY A 29 -9.82 -19.89 9.97
CA GLY A 29 -8.78 -20.35 9.04
C GLY A 29 -8.79 -19.66 7.66
N LYS A 30 -9.67 -18.68 7.42
CA LYS A 30 -9.65 -17.87 6.20
C LYS A 30 -8.85 -16.60 6.38
N GLU A 31 -8.15 -16.21 5.32
CA GLU A 31 -7.41 -14.96 5.28
C GLU A 31 -8.26 -13.85 4.65
N CYS A 32 -7.89 -12.60 4.94
CA CYS A 32 -8.51 -11.42 4.34
C CYS A 32 -7.41 -10.63 3.63
N TRP A 33 -7.53 -10.52 2.32
CA TRP A 33 -6.52 -9.94 1.46
C TRP A 33 -7.01 -8.60 0.94
N PHE A 34 -6.11 -7.62 0.92
CA PHE A 34 -6.36 -6.29 0.38
C PHE A 34 -5.67 -6.09 -0.94
N TYR A 35 -6.44 -5.57 -1.89
CA TYR A 35 -5.93 -5.23 -3.20
C TYR A 35 -5.99 -3.71 -3.39
N ALA A 36 -4.82 -3.07 -3.30
CA ALA A 36 -4.69 -1.62 -3.37
C ALA A 36 -4.82 -1.15 -4.83
N ASN A 37 -6.02 -0.70 -5.19
CA ASN A 37 -6.31 -0.06 -6.47
C ASN A 37 -6.49 1.45 -6.25
N SER A 38 -5.48 2.23 -6.63
CA SER A 38 -5.43 3.68 -6.44
C SER A 38 -5.17 4.41 -7.76
N THR A 39 -5.80 4.03 -8.86
CA THR A 39 -5.55 4.60 -10.20
C THR A 39 -5.60 6.13 -10.30
N ASN A 40 -6.28 6.85 -9.40
CA ASN A 40 -6.41 8.33 -9.47
C ASN A 40 -5.56 9.13 -8.46
N ARG A 41 -4.95 8.51 -7.46
CA ARG A 41 -4.02 9.16 -6.48
C ARG A 41 -2.76 8.33 -6.22
N GLY A 42 -2.63 7.20 -6.92
CA GLY A 42 -1.74 6.13 -6.57
C GLY A 42 -0.28 6.43 -6.82
N ASN A 43 0.06 7.53 -7.48
CA ASN A 43 1.45 7.88 -7.76
C ASN A 43 2.08 8.75 -6.66
N GLU A 44 1.31 9.17 -5.66
CA GLU A 44 1.84 9.89 -4.50
C GLU A 44 2.65 8.95 -3.58
N THR A 45 3.89 9.35 -3.28
CA THR A 45 4.79 8.64 -2.35
C THR A 45 4.16 8.45 -0.98
N GLU A 46 3.54 9.50 -0.45
CA GLU A 46 2.93 9.48 0.88
C GLU A 46 1.73 8.51 0.92
N PHE A 47 0.92 8.51 -0.15
CA PHE A 47 -0.20 7.60 -0.28
C PHE A 47 0.28 6.13 -0.25
N ALA A 48 1.35 5.81 -0.98
CA ALA A 48 1.95 4.48 -0.95
C ALA A 48 2.46 4.11 0.45
N ARG A 49 3.21 5.00 1.11
CA ARG A 49 3.71 4.76 2.46
C ARG A 49 2.59 4.54 3.48
N ARG A 50 1.54 5.36 3.44
CA ARG A 50 0.36 5.22 4.30
C ARG A 50 -0.31 3.86 4.10
N THR A 51 -0.60 3.55 2.83
CA THR A 51 -1.39 2.39 2.42
C THR A 51 -0.68 1.08 2.74
N PHE A 52 0.64 1.00 2.57
CA PHE A 52 1.44 -0.19 2.85
C PHE A 52 2.15 -0.16 4.22
N GLY A 53 1.84 0.85 5.05
CA GLY A 53 2.41 1.05 6.37
C GLY A 53 1.35 1.12 7.45
N PHE A 54 1.25 2.26 8.14
CA PHE A 54 0.39 2.41 9.31
C PHE A 54 -1.10 2.19 9.04
N TRP A 55 -1.63 2.49 7.84
CA TRP A 55 -3.02 2.14 7.54
C TRP A 55 -3.22 0.62 7.56
N PHE A 56 -2.31 -0.12 6.92
CA PHE A 56 -2.36 -1.58 6.87
C PHE A 56 -2.32 -2.20 8.28
N TYR A 57 -1.53 -1.62 9.18
CA TYR A 57 -1.49 -2.03 10.59
C TYR A 57 -2.83 -1.86 11.34
N LYS A 58 -3.70 -0.94 10.91
CA LYS A 58 -5.01 -0.66 11.55
C LYS A 58 -6.14 -1.59 11.09
N VAL A 59 -5.97 -2.22 9.93
CA VAL A 59 -6.99 -3.03 9.26
C VAL A 59 -6.75 -4.51 9.47
N PRO A 60 -7.80 -5.35 9.45
CA PRO A 60 -7.70 -6.79 9.75
C PRO A 60 -7.19 -7.64 8.58
N PHE A 61 -6.53 -7.02 7.59
CA PHE A 61 -5.98 -7.74 6.45
C PHE A 61 -4.67 -8.44 6.83
N THR A 62 -4.44 -9.61 6.26
CA THR A 62 -3.20 -10.37 6.44
C THR A 62 -2.23 -10.15 5.29
N HIS A 63 -2.76 -9.83 4.11
CA HIS A 63 -1.98 -9.62 2.91
C HIS A 63 -2.43 -8.37 2.16
N GLN A 64 -1.48 -7.74 1.46
CA GLN A 64 -1.72 -6.58 0.63
C GLN A 64 -0.93 -6.66 -0.66
N TYR A 65 -1.59 -6.36 -1.78
CA TYR A 65 -0.98 -6.32 -3.10
C TYR A 65 -1.36 -5.04 -3.83
N PRO A 66 -0.43 -4.39 -4.55
CA PRO A 66 -0.81 -3.37 -5.51
C PRO A 66 -1.59 -4.00 -6.67
N TRP A 67 -2.47 -3.23 -7.31
CA TRP A 67 -3.21 -3.72 -8.47
C TRP A 67 -2.29 -4.14 -9.62
N ALA A 68 -1.35 -3.26 -9.96
CA ALA A 68 -0.34 -3.55 -10.96
C ALA A 68 1.04 -3.21 -10.41
N TYR A 69 2.06 -3.89 -10.91
CA TYR A 69 3.44 -3.49 -10.62
C TYR A 69 3.94 -2.47 -11.63
N ARG A 70 3.56 -2.69 -12.90
CA ARG A 70 3.91 -1.86 -14.05
C ARG A 70 2.77 -1.94 -15.06
N TYR A 71 2.05 -0.84 -15.21
CA TYR A 71 0.97 -0.70 -16.18
C TYR A 71 0.95 0.74 -16.65
N TYR A 72 1.31 0.98 -17.90
CA TYR A 72 1.35 2.31 -18.50
C TYR A 72 0.80 2.25 -19.92
N THR A 73 0.38 3.40 -20.43
CA THR A 73 0.00 3.57 -21.83
C THR A 73 1.18 4.20 -22.56
N LEU A 74 1.51 3.75 -23.77
CA LEU A 74 2.54 4.36 -24.61
C LEU A 74 3.90 4.59 -23.90
N ASP A 75 4.26 5.85 -23.56
CA ASP A 75 5.52 6.24 -22.94
C ASP A 75 5.39 6.25 -21.40
N PRO A 76 6.11 5.36 -20.68
CA PRO A 76 6.03 5.31 -19.22
C PRO A 76 6.55 6.57 -18.52
N PHE A 77 7.20 7.49 -19.22
CA PHE A 77 7.68 8.76 -18.66
C PHE A 77 6.76 9.95 -18.95
N ASP A 78 5.67 9.75 -19.70
CA ASP A 78 4.69 10.78 -20.03
C ASP A 78 3.27 10.40 -19.57
N ASP A 79 2.93 10.83 -18.35
CA ASP A 79 1.61 10.60 -17.72
C ASP A 79 0.43 11.29 -18.46
N THR A 80 0.69 11.98 -19.58
CA THR A 80 -0.32 12.71 -20.37
C THR A 80 -0.72 12.05 -21.68
N ASP A 81 -0.06 10.96 -22.07
CA ASP A 81 -0.28 10.29 -23.36
C ASP A 81 -1.38 9.21 -23.33
N GLY A 82 -1.87 8.87 -22.13
CA GLY A 82 -2.96 7.92 -21.88
C GLY A 82 -4.29 8.58 -21.52
N SER A 83 -5.37 7.79 -21.56
CA SER A 83 -6.67 8.19 -20.99
C SER A 83 -6.72 8.08 -19.46
N TRP A 84 -5.67 7.51 -18.86
CA TRP A 84 -5.49 7.27 -17.43
C TRP A 84 -4.01 7.52 -17.11
N GLY A 85 -3.72 7.93 -15.88
CA GLY A 85 -2.34 8.03 -15.43
C GLY A 85 -1.66 6.66 -15.34
N ASP A 86 -0.37 6.64 -15.56
CA ASP A 86 0.48 5.48 -15.51
C ASP A 86 0.60 4.95 -14.08
N PHE A 87 0.62 3.62 -13.94
CA PHE A 87 0.74 2.94 -12.67
C PHE A 87 2.05 2.14 -12.64
N VAL A 88 3.11 2.83 -12.22
CA VAL A 88 4.47 2.28 -12.29
C VAL A 88 5.15 2.34 -10.92
N TYR A 89 5.56 1.18 -10.41
CA TYR A 89 6.47 1.08 -9.26
C TYR A 89 7.94 1.09 -9.70
N ILE A 90 8.22 0.55 -10.88
CA ILE A 90 9.57 0.50 -11.45
C ILE A 90 9.50 0.85 -12.94
N TYR A 91 10.16 1.94 -13.31
CA TYR A 91 10.32 2.42 -14.68
C TYR A 91 11.39 1.60 -15.41
N PRO A 92 11.28 1.48 -16.75
CA PRO A 92 12.38 0.94 -17.54
C PRO A 92 13.59 1.89 -17.49
N ASP A 93 14.80 1.36 -17.54
CA ASP A 93 16.04 2.13 -17.44
C ASP A 93 16.76 2.16 -18.78
N GLU A 94 16.74 3.28 -19.48
CA GLU A 94 17.46 3.42 -20.76
C GLU A 94 18.97 3.18 -20.60
N ALA A 95 19.55 3.49 -19.43
CA ALA A 95 20.96 3.25 -19.15
C ALA A 95 21.29 1.76 -18.90
N ASP A 96 20.28 0.92 -18.67
CA ASP A 96 20.39 -0.53 -18.41
C ASP A 96 19.53 -1.33 -19.40
N ASP A 97 19.65 -1.02 -20.70
CA ASP A 97 18.96 -1.72 -21.81
C ASP A 97 17.44 -1.87 -21.59
N TRP A 98 16.82 -0.82 -21.08
CA TRP A 98 15.38 -0.75 -20.75
C TRP A 98 14.92 -1.79 -19.72
N SER A 99 15.85 -2.32 -18.93
CA SER A 99 15.58 -3.18 -17.77
C SER A 99 14.66 -2.45 -16.78
N PRO A 100 13.67 -3.11 -16.17
CA PRO A 100 12.84 -2.51 -15.14
C PRO A 100 13.62 -2.40 -13.83
N SER A 101 14.48 -1.39 -13.71
CA SER A 101 15.37 -1.19 -12.57
C SER A 101 15.28 0.21 -11.94
N LEU A 102 14.64 1.19 -12.57
CA LEU A 102 14.48 2.54 -12.00
C LEU A 102 13.30 2.62 -11.02
N PRO A 103 13.52 2.79 -9.70
CA PRO A 103 12.43 2.86 -8.75
C PRO A 103 11.64 4.17 -8.89
N ALA A 104 10.31 4.07 -8.95
CA ALA A 104 9.44 5.23 -8.81
C ALA A 104 9.42 5.73 -7.36
N LEU A 105 9.09 7.01 -7.14
CA LEU A 105 8.93 7.52 -5.77
C LEU A 105 7.84 6.77 -4.98
N LYS A 106 6.79 6.31 -5.65
CA LYS A 106 5.76 5.43 -5.10
C LYS A 106 6.33 4.12 -4.54
N TRP A 107 7.32 3.52 -5.22
CA TRP A 107 8.01 2.33 -4.75
C TRP A 107 8.79 2.60 -3.47
N GLU A 108 9.48 3.74 -3.41
CA GLU A 108 10.15 4.17 -2.19
C GLU A 108 9.17 4.37 -1.04
N GLY A 109 8.03 5.02 -1.28
CA GLY A 109 6.95 5.15 -0.29
C GLY A 109 6.47 3.80 0.22
N MET A 110 6.23 2.83 -0.67
CA MET A 110 5.85 1.48 -0.28
C MET A 110 6.93 0.79 0.58
N ARG A 111 8.21 0.88 0.19
CA ARG A 111 9.33 0.31 0.97
C ARG A 111 9.39 0.94 2.37
N GLU A 112 9.23 2.25 2.47
CA GLU A 112 9.15 2.94 3.76
C GLU A 112 7.94 2.50 4.60
N GLY A 113 6.79 2.25 3.98
CA GLY A 113 5.60 1.72 4.66
C GLY A 113 5.85 0.32 5.23
N VAL A 114 6.49 -0.56 4.44
CA VAL A 114 6.91 -1.89 4.91
C VAL A 114 7.89 -1.79 6.08
N ASP A 115 8.81 -0.84 6.05
CA ASP A 115 9.68 -0.59 7.19
C ASP A 115 8.91 -0.09 8.42
N ASP A 116 7.90 0.77 8.26
CA ASP A 116 7.02 1.18 9.36
C ASP A 116 6.36 -0.04 10.03
N LEU A 117 5.89 -1.02 9.25
CA LEU A 117 5.35 -2.29 9.76
C LEU A 117 6.39 -3.11 10.52
N ARG A 118 7.64 -3.14 10.05
CA ARG A 118 8.74 -3.84 10.75
C ARG A 118 9.03 -3.21 12.12
N TYR A 119 9.00 -1.89 12.22
CA TYR A 119 9.15 -1.20 13.51
C TYR A 119 8.00 -1.52 14.47
N LEU A 120 6.75 -1.56 13.97
CA LEU A 120 5.59 -1.95 14.76
C LEU A 120 5.72 -3.37 15.31
N ALA A 121 6.01 -4.34 14.43
CA ALA A 121 6.19 -5.74 14.83
C ALA A 121 7.37 -5.92 15.80
N THR A 122 8.47 -5.19 15.59
CA THR A 122 9.63 -5.21 16.48
C THR A 122 9.28 -4.66 17.86
N LEU A 123 8.47 -3.61 17.94
CA LEU A 123 8.02 -3.06 19.22
C LEU A 123 7.09 -4.04 19.95
N GLU A 124 6.16 -4.69 19.26
CA GLU A 124 5.29 -5.72 19.85
C GLU A 124 6.11 -6.90 20.42
N ALA A 125 7.15 -7.33 19.70
CA ALA A 125 8.09 -8.34 20.18
C ALA A 125 8.91 -7.85 21.39
N ALA A 126 9.40 -6.61 21.36
CA ALA A 126 10.17 -6.02 22.46
C ALA A 126 9.30 -5.87 23.73
N ILE A 127 8.04 -5.44 23.60
CA ILE A 127 7.09 -5.42 24.72
C ILE A 127 6.92 -6.83 25.29
N SER A 128 6.74 -7.84 24.44
CA SER A 128 6.56 -9.22 24.89
C SER A 128 7.77 -9.75 25.65
N ALA A 129 8.99 -9.46 25.17
CA ALA A 129 10.25 -9.92 25.75
C ALA A 129 10.75 -9.09 26.95
N ALA A 130 10.27 -7.86 27.13
CA ALA A 130 10.78 -6.96 28.16
C ALA A 130 10.51 -7.49 29.59
N PRO A 131 11.51 -7.41 30.51
CA PRO A 131 11.40 -7.92 31.87
C PRO A 131 10.40 -7.10 32.71
N ALA A 132 9.96 -7.67 33.84
CA ALA A 132 9.03 -7.03 34.77
C ALA A 132 9.56 -5.70 35.34
N SER A 133 10.88 -5.52 35.43
CA SER A 133 11.50 -4.25 35.83
C SER A 133 11.18 -3.08 34.90
N LEU A 134 10.77 -3.35 33.65
CA LEU A 134 10.37 -2.35 32.66
C LEU A 134 8.84 -2.20 32.53
N ALA A 135 8.06 -2.67 33.52
CA ALA A 135 6.59 -2.68 33.46
C ALA A 135 5.98 -1.31 33.08
N ALA A 136 6.47 -0.20 33.66
CA ALA A 136 5.99 1.13 33.32
C ALA A 136 6.22 1.48 31.84
N LYS A 137 7.41 1.16 31.31
CA LYS A 137 7.75 1.42 29.91
C LYS A 137 6.95 0.54 28.95
N LYS A 138 6.67 -0.72 29.33
CA LYS A 138 5.77 -1.61 28.57
C LYS A 138 4.38 -0.99 28.44
N THR A 139 3.83 -0.47 29.54
CA THR A 139 2.52 0.20 29.53
C THR A 139 2.52 1.43 28.62
N GLU A 140 3.53 2.28 28.68
CA GLU A 140 3.65 3.44 27.78
C GLU A 140 3.68 3.01 26.30
N ALA A 141 4.45 1.98 25.96
CA ALA A 141 4.56 1.48 24.59
C ALA A 141 3.25 0.86 24.09
N ILE A 142 2.55 0.09 24.93
CA ILE A 142 1.22 -0.47 24.63
C ILE A 142 0.21 0.65 24.37
N ASN A 143 0.19 1.67 25.22
CA ASN A 143 -0.69 2.83 25.04
C ASN A 143 -0.39 3.53 23.72
N TYR A 144 0.90 3.72 23.38
CA TYR A 144 1.28 4.33 22.12
C TYR A 144 0.86 3.49 20.90
N LEU A 145 1.01 2.16 20.93
CA LEU A 145 0.49 1.29 19.87
C LEU A 145 -1.03 1.41 19.72
N SER A 146 -1.76 1.56 20.84
CA SER A 146 -3.21 1.80 20.84
C SER A 146 -3.57 3.16 20.23
N GLU A 147 -2.82 4.22 20.55
CA GLU A 147 -2.96 5.55 19.94
C GLU A 147 -2.77 5.47 18.42
N LEU A 148 -1.71 4.81 17.94
CA LEU A 148 -1.47 4.63 16.51
C LEU A 148 -2.61 3.86 15.82
N LYS A 149 -3.20 2.86 16.48
CA LYS A 149 -4.36 2.12 15.96
C LYS A 149 -5.63 2.97 15.82
N GLN A 150 -5.70 4.10 16.53
CA GLN A 150 -6.84 5.02 16.52
C GLN A 150 -6.55 6.33 15.77
N ALA A 151 -5.29 6.61 15.43
CA ALA A 151 -4.87 7.87 14.82
C ALA A 151 -5.53 8.09 13.44
N PRO A 152 -6.39 9.12 13.27
CA PRO A 152 -7.10 9.37 12.01
C PRO A 152 -6.18 9.79 10.86
N GLN A 153 -4.98 10.29 11.16
CA GLN A 153 -3.97 10.69 10.17
C GLN A 153 -3.52 9.51 9.29
N PHE A 154 -3.63 8.28 9.79
CA PHE A 154 -3.32 7.08 9.03
C PHE A 154 -4.52 6.54 8.23
N ASP A 155 -5.70 7.13 8.36
CA ASP A 155 -6.82 6.72 7.53
C ASP A 155 -6.65 7.27 6.10
N ILE A 156 -6.73 6.37 5.13
CA ILE A 156 -6.64 6.66 3.69
C ILE A 156 -7.78 7.58 3.20
N PHE A 157 -8.87 7.68 3.96
CA PHE A 157 -10.06 8.44 3.58
C PHE A 157 -10.09 9.89 4.07
N TRP A 158 -9.24 10.26 5.03
CA TRP A 158 -9.21 11.60 5.62
C TRP A 158 -9.02 12.70 4.55
N GLU A 159 -8.35 12.37 3.45
CA GLU A 159 -8.06 13.31 2.35
C GLU A 159 -8.97 13.19 1.13
N VAL A 160 -9.78 12.14 1.05
CA VAL A 160 -10.71 11.90 -0.07
C VAL A 160 -12.11 12.44 0.27
N VAL A 161 -12.52 12.41 1.54
CA VAL A 161 -13.84 12.88 1.98
C VAL A 161 -13.84 14.37 2.38
N TYR A 162 -12.70 14.96 2.75
CA TYR A 162 -12.68 16.32 3.35
C TYR A 162 -11.70 17.31 2.69
N GLN A 163 -11.90 17.63 1.41
CA GLN A 163 -11.56 18.96 0.83
C GLN A 163 -10.16 19.21 0.21
N VAL A 164 -9.41 18.23 -0.31
CA VAL A 164 -8.21 18.54 -1.14
C VAL A 164 -8.54 18.35 -2.63
N PRO A 165 -8.57 19.42 -3.45
CA PRO A 165 -8.74 19.31 -4.89
C PRO A 165 -7.64 18.41 -5.50
N PRO A 166 -7.95 17.57 -6.50
CA PRO A 166 -7.02 16.55 -7.01
C PRO A 166 -5.79 17.06 -7.79
N ARG A 167 -5.32 18.31 -7.65
CA ARG A 167 -4.39 18.90 -8.62
C ARG A 167 -3.32 19.87 -8.13
N ASP A 168 -2.97 19.87 -6.84
CA ASP A 168 -1.74 20.54 -6.39
C ASP A 168 -0.61 19.52 -6.16
N LEU A 169 -0.05 19.01 -7.26
CA LEU A 169 1.21 18.24 -7.27
C LEU A 169 2.43 19.10 -6.88
N GLY A 170 2.25 20.40 -6.59
CA GLY A 170 3.33 21.36 -6.32
C GLY A 170 3.68 21.56 -4.85
N THR A 171 2.83 21.11 -3.92
CA THR A 171 3.12 21.23 -2.47
C THR A 171 2.80 19.91 -1.79
N ALA A 172 3.74 18.97 -1.84
CA ALA A 172 3.73 17.89 -0.86
C ALA A 172 3.62 18.52 0.52
N ASP A 173 2.54 18.25 1.24
CA ASP A 173 2.40 18.68 2.61
C ASP A 173 3.37 17.85 3.46
N LEU A 174 4.62 18.30 3.52
CA LEU A 174 5.71 17.64 4.22
C LEU A 174 5.38 17.44 5.71
N SER A 175 4.43 18.19 6.27
CA SER A 175 3.98 18.00 7.65
C SER A 175 3.33 16.62 7.87
N LYS A 176 2.77 16.02 6.81
CA LYS A 176 2.25 14.65 6.86
C LYS A 176 3.36 13.62 6.86
N LEU A 177 4.38 13.80 6.02
CA LEU A 177 5.58 12.95 6.03
C LEU A 177 6.29 13.00 7.40
N GLU A 178 6.31 14.18 8.02
CA GLU A 178 6.79 14.35 9.39
C GLU A 178 6.01 13.50 10.40
N PHE A 179 4.69 13.34 10.26
CA PHE A 179 3.92 12.48 11.18
C PHE A 179 4.35 11.01 11.12
N TYR A 180 4.58 10.45 9.93
CA TYR A 180 5.11 9.08 9.80
C TYR A 180 6.52 8.97 10.38
N ASN A 181 7.38 9.96 10.11
CA ASN A 181 8.76 9.96 10.58
C ASN A 181 8.84 10.10 12.10
N VAL A 182 8.05 10.99 12.70
CA VAL A 182 7.91 11.13 14.16
C VAL A 182 7.40 9.82 14.76
N SER A 183 6.42 9.18 14.12
CA SER A 183 5.89 7.91 14.61
C SER A 183 6.94 6.80 14.58
N ARG A 184 7.65 6.63 13.46
CA ARG A 184 8.77 5.68 13.33
C ARG A 184 9.87 5.95 14.37
N LYS A 185 10.27 7.21 14.55
CA LYS A 185 11.28 7.60 15.56
C LYS A 185 10.82 7.25 16.98
N ARG A 186 9.54 7.46 17.30
CA ARG A 186 8.99 7.11 18.62
C ARG A 186 8.91 5.60 18.83
N LEU A 187 8.53 4.83 17.81
CA LEU A 187 8.62 3.37 17.83
C LEU A 187 10.06 2.90 18.10
N ALA A 188 11.04 3.44 17.35
CA ALA A 188 12.46 3.14 17.53
C ALA A 188 12.93 3.41 18.97
N SER A 189 12.52 4.54 19.54
CA SER A 189 12.85 4.92 20.91
C SER A 189 12.28 3.94 21.95
N PHE A 190 11.05 3.46 21.77
CA PHE A 190 10.52 2.42 22.66
C PHE A 190 11.25 1.08 22.49
N ILE A 191 11.58 0.69 21.26
CA ILE A 191 12.34 -0.55 20.99
C ILE A 191 13.68 -0.52 21.73
N THR A 192 14.46 0.56 21.61
CA THR A 192 15.76 0.65 22.28
C THR A 192 15.67 0.68 23.80
N GLN A 193 14.59 1.24 24.37
CA GLN A 193 14.35 1.27 25.81
C GLN A 193 13.85 -0.07 26.38
N LEU A 194 13.20 -0.91 25.56
CA LEU A 194 12.61 -2.18 25.99
C LEU A 194 13.53 -3.38 25.72
N LEU A 195 14.42 -3.29 24.74
CA LEU A 195 15.40 -4.34 24.48
C LEU A 195 16.48 -4.34 25.57
N PRO A 196 16.89 -5.53 26.06
CA PRO A 196 17.98 -5.62 27.02
C PRO A 196 19.26 -5.02 26.42
N THR A 197 19.85 -4.04 27.11
CA THR A 197 21.19 -3.51 26.80
C THR A 197 22.24 -4.57 27.14
N GLY A 198 22.36 -5.60 26.31
CA GLY A 198 23.21 -6.76 26.62
C GLY A 198 23.23 -7.86 25.56
N VAL A 199 22.58 -7.69 24.41
CA VAL A 199 22.90 -8.53 23.26
C VAL A 199 24.32 -8.14 22.84
N PRO A 200 25.33 -9.04 22.89
CA PRO A 200 26.60 -8.75 22.26
C PRO A 200 26.28 -8.45 20.80
N THR A 201 26.58 -7.23 20.36
CA THR A 201 26.72 -6.93 18.96
C THR A 201 27.75 -7.90 18.43
N SER A 202 27.31 -9.03 17.89
CA SER A 202 28.14 -9.79 16.98
C SER A 202 28.38 -8.82 15.84
N ALA A 203 29.56 -8.20 15.85
CA ALA A 203 30.11 -7.46 14.73
C ALA A 203 30.42 -8.47 13.62
N ALA A 204 29.38 -9.10 13.08
CA ALA A 204 29.41 -9.61 11.73
C ALA A 204 29.14 -8.39 10.85
N THR A 205 30.22 -7.72 10.45
CA THR A 205 30.21 -6.84 9.28
C THR A 205 29.51 -7.61 8.16
N PRO A 206 28.38 -7.14 7.60
CA PRO A 206 27.89 -7.72 6.35
C PRO A 206 28.89 -7.29 5.28
N THR A 207 29.84 -8.17 4.96
CA THR A 207 30.60 -8.07 3.72
C THR A 207 29.62 -8.31 2.59
N THR A 208 29.05 -7.24 2.03
CA THR A 208 28.32 -7.29 0.77
C THR A 208 29.31 -7.49 -0.38
N THR A 209 29.85 -8.69 -0.50
CA THR A 209 30.34 -9.17 -1.79
C THR A 209 29.13 -9.67 -2.56
N VAL A 210 28.52 -8.77 -3.33
CA VAL A 210 27.48 -9.13 -4.29
C VAL A 210 28.17 -9.89 -5.42
N THR A 211 28.21 -11.21 -5.32
CA THR A 211 28.40 -12.05 -6.50
C THR A 211 27.02 -12.20 -7.13
N PRO A 212 26.77 -11.68 -8.35
CA PRO A 212 25.47 -11.84 -8.98
C PRO A 212 25.25 -13.34 -9.25
N THR A 213 24.47 -13.98 -8.38
CA THR A 213 23.92 -15.29 -8.66
C THR A 213 22.69 -15.05 -9.53
N ALA A 214 22.77 -15.44 -10.80
CA ALA A 214 21.64 -15.40 -11.71
C ALA A 214 20.45 -16.12 -11.04
N THR A 215 19.45 -15.35 -10.64
CA THR A 215 18.21 -15.90 -10.11
C THR A 215 17.41 -16.38 -11.30
N ALA A 216 17.16 -17.68 -11.35
CA ALA A 216 16.29 -18.28 -12.36
C ALA A 216 14.92 -17.59 -12.30
N THR A 217 14.50 -17.07 -13.45
CA THR A 217 13.18 -16.50 -13.68
C THR A 217 12.09 -17.50 -13.27
N PRO A 218 11.10 -17.12 -12.45
CA PRO A 218 9.92 -17.98 -12.26
C PRO A 218 9.12 -18.01 -13.57
N THR A 219 9.18 -19.13 -14.30
CA THR A 219 8.51 -19.35 -15.60
C THR A 219 7.04 -19.77 -15.49
N ASN A 220 6.41 -19.73 -14.31
CA ASN A 220 5.03 -20.22 -14.18
C ASN A 220 4.02 -19.09 -13.98
N MET A 221 3.65 -18.45 -15.08
CA MET A 221 2.38 -17.72 -15.18
C MET A 221 1.33 -18.70 -15.73
N PRO A 222 0.15 -18.88 -15.12
CA PRO A 222 -0.90 -19.71 -15.69
C PRO A 222 -1.43 -19.07 -16.99
N THR A 223 -1.18 -19.70 -18.13
CA THR A 223 -1.62 -19.26 -19.47
C THR A 223 -3.09 -19.61 -19.76
N ASN A 224 -3.98 -19.49 -18.79
CA ASN A 224 -5.42 -19.72 -19.01
C ASN A 224 -6.23 -18.49 -18.61
N MET A 225 -6.19 -17.46 -19.44
CA MET A 225 -7.27 -16.47 -19.49
C MET A 225 -8.35 -17.04 -20.41
N PRO A 226 -9.60 -17.26 -19.95
CA PRO A 226 -10.67 -17.67 -20.84
C PRO A 226 -10.92 -16.55 -21.87
N THR A 227 -10.71 -16.87 -23.15
CA THR A 227 -11.06 -16.00 -24.27
C THR A 227 -12.58 -15.90 -24.34
N ASN A 228 -13.17 -14.90 -23.69
CA ASN A 228 -14.54 -14.53 -23.94
C ASN A 228 -14.59 -13.82 -25.30
N THR A 229 -14.99 -14.54 -26.35
CA THR A 229 -15.42 -13.93 -27.60
C THR A 229 -16.60 -12.99 -27.30
N PRO A 230 -16.54 -11.70 -27.65
CA PRO A 230 -17.68 -10.81 -27.45
C PRO A 230 -18.82 -11.28 -28.34
N THR A 231 -19.92 -11.71 -27.72
CA THR A 231 -21.18 -11.92 -28.43
C THR A 231 -21.73 -10.54 -28.79
N ASN A 232 -21.90 -10.26 -30.08
CA ASN A 232 -22.52 -9.04 -30.57
C ASN A 232 -23.96 -8.94 -30.06
N THR A 233 -24.17 -8.16 -29.01
CA THR A 233 -25.50 -7.70 -28.63
C THR A 233 -25.91 -6.57 -29.57
N PRO A 234 -27.07 -6.64 -30.25
CA PRO A 234 -27.52 -5.57 -31.13
C PRO A 234 -27.76 -4.28 -30.32
N VAL A 235 -27.22 -3.17 -30.84
CA VAL A 235 -27.41 -1.82 -30.30
C VAL A 235 -28.90 -1.44 -30.41
N PRO A 236 -29.56 -0.99 -29.33
CA PRO A 236 -30.92 -0.47 -29.43
C PRO A 236 -30.93 0.86 -30.20
N THR A 237 -31.74 0.91 -31.25
CA THR A 237 -31.93 2.10 -32.09
C THR A 237 -32.53 3.24 -31.25
N VAL A 238 -31.77 4.31 -31.04
CA VAL A 238 -32.28 5.54 -30.42
C VAL A 238 -33.11 6.31 -31.45
N PRO A 239 -34.38 6.69 -31.16
CA PRO A 239 -35.17 7.51 -32.08
C PRO A 239 -34.54 8.90 -32.26
N PRO A 240 -34.63 9.52 -33.46
CA PRO A 240 -34.10 10.86 -33.66
C PRO A 240 -34.82 11.89 -32.80
N ARG A 241 -34.03 12.78 -32.20
CA ARG A 241 -34.47 13.94 -31.44
C ARG A 241 -35.30 14.89 -32.32
N PRO A 242 -36.48 15.37 -31.89
CA PRO A 242 -37.26 16.31 -32.68
C PRO A 242 -36.54 17.66 -32.81
N THR A 243 -36.46 18.15 -34.04
CA THR A 243 -35.92 19.46 -34.40
C THR A 243 -36.84 20.57 -33.91
N ALA A 244 -36.31 21.54 -33.17
CA ALA A 244 -37.07 22.73 -32.77
C ALA A 244 -37.29 23.64 -33.98
N THR A 245 -38.55 23.94 -34.29
CA THR A 245 -38.95 24.95 -35.27
C THR A 245 -38.71 26.35 -34.68
N PRO A 246 -38.07 27.28 -35.40
CA PRO A 246 -38.00 28.68 -34.97
C PRO A 246 -39.36 29.35 -35.16
N THR A 247 -39.84 30.01 -34.11
CA THR A 247 -41.08 30.81 -34.11
C THR A 247 -40.86 32.12 -34.88
N PRO A 248 -41.83 32.59 -35.69
CA PRO A 248 -41.77 33.86 -36.43
C PRO A 248 -41.74 35.10 -35.52
#